data_AF-A0A920R3B4-F1
#
_entry.id   AF-A0A920R3B4-F1
#
_cell.length_a   1.000
_cell.length_b   1.000
_cell.length_c   1.000
_cell.angle_alpha   90.00
_cell.angle_beta   90.00
_cell.angle_gamma   90.00
#
_symmetry.space_group_name_H-M   'P 1'
#
loop_
_entity.id
_entity.type
_entity.pdbx_description
1 polymer ?
#
loop_
_entity_poly.entity_id
_entity_poly.type
_entity_poly.pdbx_seq_one_letter_code
_entity_poly.pdbx_strand_id
1 'polypeptide(L)'
;MISVTVCREKKPVTQVVGEKIPATLQLGLAGWTLATVVGVPLGILSAWKRGSMWDYLGRSFALLGQALPQFWVGIMAVLFFA
;
A
#
# COMPACT_ATOMS: atom_id res chain seq x y z
N MET A 1 14.48 -23.37 -25.56
CA MET A 1 15.03 -22.53 -24.47
C MET A 1 14.78 -21.08 -24.86
N ILE A 2 13.62 -20.52 -24.51
CA ILE A 2 13.13 -19.25 -25.07
C ILE A 2 13.57 -18.12 -24.14
N SER A 3 14.71 -17.48 -24.45
CA SER A 3 15.14 -16.25 -23.77
C SER A 3 14.34 -15.08 -24.31
N VAL A 4 13.17 -14.83 -23.72
CA VAL A 4 12.44 -13.59 -23.92
C VAL A 4 13.33 -12.47 -23.38
N THR A 5 14.00 -11.75 -24.28
CA THR A 5 14.88 -10.63 -23.94
C THR A 5 14.06 -9.36 -24.06
N VAL A 6 14.14 -8.48 -23.06
CA VAL A 6 13.43 -7.18 -23.13
C VAL A 6 14.17 -6.31 -24.15
N CYS A 7 13.52 -5.90 -25.25
CA CYS A 7 14.18 -5.11 -26.31
C CYS A 7 14.74 -3.75 -25.83
N ARG A 8 14.37 -3.30 -24.63
CA ARG A 8 14.82 -2.05 -24.01
C ARG A 8 16.03 -2.20 -23.08
N GLU A 9 16.21 -3.37 -22.47
CA GLU A 9 17.36 -3.70 -21.63
C GLU A 9 17.91 -5.03 -22.11
N LYS A 10 19.12 -5.05 -22.67
CA LYS A 10 19.78 -6.24 -23.24
C LYS A 10 20.16 -7.31 -22.19
N LYS A 11 19.30 -7.53 -21.20
CA LYS A 11 19.41 -8.47 -20.09
C LYS A 11 18.23 -9.48 -20.15
N PRO A 12 18.41 -10.71 -19.66
CA PRO A 12 17.31 -11.67 -19.52
C PRO A 12 16.19 -11.13 -18.63
N VAL A 13 14.92 -11.39 -18.98
CA VAL A 13 13.75 -10.98 -18.16
C VAL A 13 13.86 -11.47 -16.71
N THR A 14 14.38 -12.68 -16.51
CA THR A 14 14.59 -13.27 -15.18
C THR A 14 15.52 -12.44 -14.30
N GLN A 15 16.53 -11.82 -14.89
CA GLN A 15 17.47 -10.96 -14.17
C GLN A 15 16.82 -9.62 -13.81
N VAL A 16 16.09 -8.99 -14.74
CA VAL A 16 15.40 -7.72 -14.50
C VAL A 16 14.30 -7.85 -13.44
N VAL A 17 13.53 -8.94 -13.46
CA VAL A 17 12.53 -9.22 -12.42
C VAL A 17 13.21 -9.48 -11.09
N GLY A 18 14.28 -10.29 -11.07
CA GLY A 18 15.06 -10.58 -9.86
C GLY A 18 15.60 -9.32 -9.18
N GLU A 19 16.09 -8.35 -9.97
CA GLU A 19 16.60 -7.06 -9.47
C GLU A 19 15.50 -6.21 -8.79
N LYS A 20 14.21 -6.37 -9.15
CA LYS A 20 13.10 -5.58 -8.58
C LYS A 20 12.41 -6.21 -7.37
N ILE A 21 12.56 -7.52 -7.16
CA ILE A 21 11.94 -8.23 -6.03
C ILE A 21 12.28 -7.59 -4.68
N PRO A 22 13.56 -7.26 -4.36
CA PRO A 22 13.90 -6.69 -3.05
C PRO A 22 13.21 -5.35 -2.79
N ALA A 23 13.11 -4.49 -3.81
CA ALA A 23 12.48 -3.18 -3.69
C ALA A 23 10.97 -3.32 -3.41
N THR A 24 10.28 -4.23 -4.11
CA THR A 24 8.86 -4.53 -3.85
C THR A 24 8.66 -5.06 -2.45
N LEU A 25 9.57 -5.91 -1.96
CA LEU A 25 9.48 -6.48 -0.62
C LEU A 25 9.65 -5.41 0.47
N GLN A 26 10.64 -4.51 0.31
CA GLN A 26 10.85 -3.40 1.24
C GLN A 26 9.64 -2.48 1.31
N LEU A 27 9.10 -2.08 0.15
CA LEU A 27 7.92 -1.22 0.09
C LEU A 27 6.67 -1.91 0.64
N GLY A 28 6.46 -3.19 0.30
CA GLY A 28 5.33 -3.98 0.79
C GLY A 28 5.36 -4.17 2.30
N LEU A 29 6.52 -4.51 2.86
CA LEU A 29 6.70 -4.67 4.31
C LEU A 29 6.55 -3.34 5.06
N ALA A 30 7.11 -2.24 4.53
CA ALA A 30 6.93 -0.93 5.12
C ALA A 30 5.46 -0.50 5.13
N GLY A 31 4.75 -0.69 4.02
CA GLY A 31 3.31 -0.40 3.93
C GLY A 31 2.48 -1.28 4.88
N TRP A 32 2.77 -2.58 4.93
CA TRP A 32 2.06 -3.53 5.79
C TRP A 32 2.28 -3.26 7.29
N THR A 33 3.51 -2.95 7.69
CA THR A 33 3.82 -2.60 9.08
C THR A 33 3.12 -1.33 9.52
N LEU A 34 3.15 -0.26 8.69
CA LEU A 34 2.41 0.97 8.97
C LEU A 34 0.90 0.73 9.03
N ALA A 35 0.34 -0.01 8.08
CA ALA A 35 -1.09 -0.34 8.07
C ALA A 35 -1.50 -1.11 9.33
N THR A 36 -0.67 -2.04 9.80
CA THR A 36 -0.95 -2.82 11.02
C THR A 36 -0.83 -1.95 12.26
N VAL A 37 0.26 -1.19 12.41
CA VAL A 37 0.53 -0.37 13.60
C VAL A 37 -0.50 0.74 13.77
N VAL A 38 -1.03 1.30 12.67
CA VAL A 38 -2.03 2.37 12.74
C VAL A 38 -3.46 1.80 12.71
N GLY A 39 -3.72 0.86 11.80
CA GLY A 39 -5.06 0.32 11.57
C GLY A 39 -5.58 -0.55 12.70
N VAL A 40 -4.71 -1.38 13.31
CA VAL A 40 -5.15 -2.29 14.39
C VAL A 40 -5.56 -1.50 15.65
N PRO A 41 -4.77 -0.55 16.18
CA PRO A 41 -5.19 0.24 17.33
C PRO A 41 -6.45 1.08 17.06
N LEU A 42 -6.55 1.68 15.86
CA LEU A 42 -7.77 2.42 15.45
C LEU A 42 -9.01 1.52 15.44
N GLY A 43 -8.87 0.29 14.91
CA GLY A 43 -9.92 -0.71 14.93
C GLY A 43 -10.31 -1.15 16.35
N ILE A 44 -9.33 -1.38 17.22
CA ILE A 44 -9.57 -1.75 18.62
C ILE A 44 -10.27 -0.60 19.37
N LEU A 45 -9.86 0.65 19.15
CA LEU A 45 -10.44 1.83 19.80
C LEU A 45 -11.92 2.02 19.40
N SER A 46 -12.24 1.87 18.11
CA SER A 46 -13.62 1.89 17.59
C SER A 46 -14.45 0.74 18.16
N ALA A 47 -13.86 -0.47 18.26
CA ALA A 47 -14.55 -1.64 18.78
C ALA A 47 -14.83 -1.56 20.29
N TRP A 48 -13.95 -0.92 21.08
CA TRP A 48 -14.13 -0.79 22.53
C TRP A 48 -15.19 0.25 22.90
N LYS A 49 -15.30 1.36 22.15
CA LYS A 49 -16.28 2.42 22.38
C LYS A 49 -17.30 2.51 21.23
N ARG A 50 -18.02 1.42 20.99
CA ARG A 50 -19.08 1.37 19.96
C ARG A 50 -20.10 2.49 20.15
N GLY A 51 -20.44 3.18 19.07
CA GLY A 51 -21.37 4.32 19.09
C GLY A 51 -20.79 5.63 19.63
N SER A 52 -19.49 5.68 19.98
CA SER A 52 -18.79 6.91 20.34
C SER A 52 -18.24 7.64 19.12
N MET A 53 -17.85 8.91 19.26
CA MET A 53 -17.19 9.69 18.20
C MET A 53 -15.97 8.98 17.59
N TRP A 54 -15.24 8.19 18.39
CA TRP A 54 -14.10 7.38 17.93
C TRP A 54 -14.51 6.25 16.99
N ASP A 55 -15.69 5.66 17.19
CA ASP A 55 -16.25 4.63 16.31
C ASP A 55 -16.65 5.24 14.95
N TYR A 56 -17.33 6.39 14.97
CA TYR A 56 -17.68 7.12 13.75
C TYR A 56 -16.44 7.55 12.96
N LEU A 57 -15.43 8.14 13.61
CA LEU A 57 -14.18 8.53 12.95
C LEU A 57 -13.46 7.32 12.33
N GLY A 58 -13.33 6.21 13.06
CA GLY A 58 -12.71 4.99 12.55
C GLY A 58 -13.44 4.43 11.33
N ARG A 59 -14.77 4.40 11.36
CA ARG A 59 -15.60 3.90 10.25
C ARG A 59 -15.56 4.83 9.04
N SER A 60 -15.64 6.15 9.24
CA SER A 60 -15.49 7.13 8.16
C SER A 60 -14.12 7.02 7.50
N PHE A 61 -13.04 6.89 8.27
CA PHE A 61 -11.69 6.70 7.74
C PHE A 61 -11.58 5.39 6.92
N ALA A 62 -12.13 4.29 7.43
CA ALA A 62 -12.16 3.02 6.70
C ALA A 62 -12.95 3.10 5.39
N LEU A 63 -14.11 3.78 5.40
CA LEU A 63 -14.93 3.99 4.21
C LEU A 63 -14.22 4.86 3.17
N LEU A 64 -13.58 5.96 3.59
CA LEU A 64 -12.80 6.81 2.69
C LEU A 64 -11.64 6.04 2.07
N GLY A 65 -10.89 5.28 2.88
CA GLY A 65 -9.79 4.44 2.37
C GLY A 65 -10.24 3.38 1.36
N GLN A 66 -11.43 2.82 1.52
CA GLN A 66 -11.98 1.83 0.58
C GLN A 66 -12.64 2.43 -0.66
N ALA A 67 -13.24 3.62 -0.53
CA ALA A 67 -13.97 4.27 -1.61
C ALA A 67 -13.03 4.92 -2.65
N LEU A 68 -11.82 5.29 -2.24
CA LEU A 68 -10.86 5.95 -3.11
C LEU A 68 -10.07 4.93 -3.95
N PRO A 69 -9.96 5.11 -5.28
CA PRO A 69 -9.12 4.25 -6.10
C PRO A 69 -7.63 4.38 -5.74
N GLN A 70 -6.92 3.25 -5.65
CA GLN A 70 -5.50 3.20 -5.26
C GLN A 70 -4.60 4.10 -6.11
N PHE A 71 -4.82 4.13 -7.44
CA PHE A 71 -4.02 4.97 -8.33
C PHE A 71 -4.22 6.48 -8.05
N TRP A 72 -5.46 6.88 -7.71
CA TRP A 72 -5.79 8.27 -7.42
C TRP A 72 -5.11 8.72 -6.14
N VAL A 73 -5.16 7.88 -5.09
CA VAL A 73 -4.47 8.15 -3.82
C VAL A 73 -2.96 8.24 -4.04
N GLY A 74 -2.39 7.34 -4.85
CA GLY A 74 -0.96 7.38 -5.20
C GLY A 74 -0.56 8.68 -5.89
N ILE A 75 -1.33 9.14 -6.88
CA ILE A 75 -1.06 10.40 -7.58
C ILE A 75 -1.18 11.59 -6.62
N MET A 76 -2.23 11.64 -5.80
CA MET A 76 -2.42 12.71 -4.82
C MET A 76 -1.29 12.75 -3.78
N ALA A 77 -0.82 11.59 -3.33
CA ALA A 77 0.31 11.50 -2.42
C ALA A 77 1.60 12.03 -3.07
N VAL A 78 1.86 11.70 -4.35
CA VAL A 78 3.01 12.27 -5.08
C VAL A 78 2.89 13.79 -5.13
N LEU A 79 1.73 14.36 -5.44
CA LEU A 79 1.53 15.82 -5.48
C LEU A 79 1.68 16.49 -4.11
N PHE A 80 1.30 15.79 -3.03
CA PHE A 80 1.39 16.32 -1.67
C PHE A 80 2.83 16.29 -1.11
N PHE A 81 3.64 15.31 -1.51
CA PHE A 81 5.02 15.15 -1.06
C PHE A 81 6.07 15.70 -2.05
N ALA A 82 5.66 16.14 -3.25
CA ALA A 82 6.52 16.76 -4.26
C ALA A 82 6.90 18.20 -3.89
#